data_AF-A0AAD5NGP4-F1
#
_entry.id   AF-A0AAD5NGP4-F1
#
_cell.length_a   1.000
_cell.length_b   1.000
_cell.length_c   1.000
_cell.angle_alpha   90.00
_cell.angle_beta   90.00
_cell.angle_gamma   90.00
#
_symmetry.space_group_name_H-M   'P 1'
#
loop_
_entity.id
_entity.type
_entity.pdbx_description
1 polymer ?
#
loop_
_entity_poly.entity_id
_entity_poly.type
_entity_poly.pdbx_seq_one_letter_code
_entity_poly.pdbx_strand_id
1 'polypeptide(L)'
;MRTPPSLLSLTIDKAVIHLSNISDLSHLPDHILLDLFLRTLKAGKLNEKVLKLFVATGKDEVLLLIQALNIKHILNPVLPTRCSEKF
;
A
#
# COMPACT_ATOMS: atom_id res chain seq x y z
N MET A 1 -30.24 -15.52 1.54
CA MET A 1 -29.73 -15.50 2.93
C MET A 1 -28.29 -15.02 2.87
N ARG A 2 -27.91 -13.98 3.63
CA ARG A 2 -26.54 -13.45 3.60
C ARG A 2 -25.68 -14.33 4.50
N THR A 3 -24.75 -15.07 3.92
CA THR A 3 -23.79 -15.86 4.69
C THR A 3 -23.00 -14.93 5.60
N PRO A 4 -22.78 -15.29 6.87
CA PRO A 4 -21.99 -14.47 7.77
C PRO A 4 -20.57 -14.32 7.21
N PRO A 5 -19.97 -13.12 7.32
CA PRO A 5 -18.60 -12.92 6.86
C PRO A 5 -17.63 -13.81 7.65
N SER A 6 -16.62 -14.33 6.97
CA SER A 6 -15.55 -15.07 7.63
C SER A 6 -14.73 -14.14 8.54
N LEU A 7 -14.12 -14.70 9.56
CA LEU A 7 -13.19 -13.98 10.44
C LEU A 7 -12.10 -13.28 9.61
N LEU A 8 -11.54 -13.98 8.62
CA LEU A 8 -10.53 -13.42 7.72
C LEU A 8 -11.03 -12.17 6.99
N SER A 9 -12.24 -12.21 6.41
CA SER A 9 -12.79 -11.03 5.73
C SER A 9 -12.95 -9.86 6.69
N LEU A 10 -13.48 -10.10 7.89
CA LEU A 10 -13.63 -9.07 8.92
C LEU A 10 -12.28 -8.49 9.35
N THR A 11 -11.27 -9.34 9.51
CA THR A 11 -9.92 -8.93 9.87
C THR A 11 -9.29 -8.06 8.78
N ILE A 12 -9.44 -8.43 7.50
CA ILE A 12 -8.90 -7.65 6.39
C ILE A 12 -9.63 -6.30 6.28
N ASP A 13 -10.96 -6.30 6.39
CA ASP A 13 -11.75 -5.05 6.39
C ASP A 13 -11.34 -4.12 7.53
N LYS A 14 -11.05 -4.68 8.72
CA LYS A 14 -10.53 -3.91 9.85
C LYS A 14 -9.10 -3.44 9.63
N ALA A 15 -8.24 -4.27 9.04
CA ALA A 15 -6.86 -3.93 8.72
C ALA A 15 -6.79 -2.76 7.74
N VAL A 16 -7.65 -2.71 6.71
CA VAL A 16 -7.75 -1.57 5.77
C VAL A 16 -8.05 -0.25 6.50
N ILE A 17 -8.82 -0.29 7.59
CA ILE A 17 -9.13 0.92 8.38
C ILE A 17 -7.90 1.43 9.13
N HIS A 18 -7.06 0.52 9.64
CA HIS A 18 -5.91 0.84 10.50
C HIS A 18 -4.56 0.72 9.77
N LEU A 19 -4.58 0.57 8.45
CA LEU A 19 -3.40 0.29 7.64
C LEU A 19 -2.31 1.36 7.76
N SER A 20 -2.69 2.63 7.97
CA SER A 20 -1.77 3.73 8.19
C SER A 20 -0.92 3.62 9.47
N ASN A 21 -1.38 2.81 10.43
CA ASN A 21 -0.71 2.62 11.71
C ASN A 21 0.19 1.37 11.70
N ILE A 22 0.12 0.57 10.64
CA ILE A 22 0.95 -0.62 10.46
C ILE A 22 2.26 -0.17 9.81
N SER A 23 3.39 -0.65 10.33
CA SER A 23 4.72 -0.28 9.83
C SER A 23 5.26 -1.27 8.80
N ASP A 24 4.87 -2.54 8.89
CA ASP A 24 5.42 -3.61 8.05
C ASP A 24 4.38 -4.70 7.76
N LEU A 25 4.37 -5.20 6.52
CA LEU A 25 3.53 -6.30 6.04
C LEU A 25 4.36 -7.46 5.47
N SER A 26 5.69 -7.43 5.58
CA SER A 26 6.61 -8.45 5.03
C SER A 26 6.30 -9.88 5.50
N HIS A 27 5.76 -10.01 6.71
CA HIS A 27 5.42 -11.27 7.36
C HIS A 27 4.14 -11.92 6.82
N LEU A 28 3.36 -11.20 6.00
CA LEU A 28 2.10 -11.71 5.48
C LEU A 28 2.31 -12.58 4.23
N PRO A 29 1.49 -13.62 4.06
CA PRO A 29 1.42 -14.37 2.81
C PRO A 29 0.93 -13.51 1.64
N ASP A 30 1.42 -13.81 0.45
CA ASP A 30 1.17 -13.05 -0.78
C ASP A 30 -0.33 -12.92 -1.10
N HIS A 31 -1.10 -14.00 -0.94
CA HIS A 31 -2.55 -14.01 -1.16
C HIS A 31 -3.32 -13.07 -0.21
N ILE A 32 -2.85 -12.88 1.04
CA ILE A 32 -3.48 -11.95 1.99
C ILE A 32 -3.10 -10.51 1.63
N LEU A 33 -1.86 -10.28 1.25
CA LEU A 33 -1.37 -8.98 0.77
C LEU A 33 -2.15 -8.49 -0.45
N LEU A 34 -2.42 -9.37 -1.41
CA LEU A 34 -3.24 -9.05 -2.57
C LEU A 34 -4.68 -8.71 -2.19
N ASP A 35 -5.35 -9.51 -1.34
CA ASP A 35 -6.73 -9.20 -0.92
C ASP A 35 -6.81 -7.88 -0.13
N LEU A 36 -5.82 -7.64 0.73
CA LEU A 36 -5.68 -6.39 1.48
C LEU A 36 -5.49 -5.20 0.52
N PHE A 37 -4.64 -5.33 -0.50
CA PHE A 37 -4.41 -4.29 -1.50
C PHE A 37 -5.68 -3.99 -2.31
N LEU A 38 -6.35 -5.04 -2.82
CA LEU A 38 -7.60 -4.90 -3.59
C LEU A 38 -8.71 -4.25 -2.76
N ARG A 39 -8.87 -4.64 -1.49
CA ARG A 39 -9.85 -4.00 -0.60
C ARG A 39 -9.48 -2.57 -0.25
N THR A 40 -8.19 -2.25 -0.16
CA THR A 40 -7.71 -0.88 0.04
C THR A 40 -8.05 0.01 -1.16
N LEU A 41 -7.88 -0.50 -2.38
CA LEU A 41 -8.30 0.18 -3.61
C LEU A 41 -9.82 0.38 -3.65
N LYS A 42 -10.58 -0.67 -3.34
CA LYS A 42 -12.06 -0.63 -3.32
C LYS A 42 -12.58 0.37 -2.27
N ALA A 43 -11.89 0.50 -1.15
CA ALA A 43 -12.21 1.48 -0.11
C ALA A 43 -11.76 2.91 -0.45
N GLY A 44 -11.02 3.12 -1.55
CA GLY A 44 -10.49 4.43 -1.93
C GLY A 44 -9.47 4.99 -0.95
N LYS A 45 -8.81 4.13 -0.16
CA LYS A 45 -7.85 4.53 0.89
C LYS A 45 -6.39 4.43 0.47
N LEU A 46 -6.13 4.37 -0.84
CA LEU A 46 -4.76 4.33 -1.35
C LEU A 46 -4.10 5.71 -1.21
N ASN A 47 -3.31 5.86 -0.15
CA ASN A 47 -2.49 7.06 0.11
C ASN A 47 -1.02 6.77 -0.18
N GLU A 48 -0.19 7.81 -0.35
CA GLU A 48 1.25 7.64 -0.63
C GLU A 48 1.97 6.80 0.44
N LYS A 49 1.65 7.00 1.73
CA LYS A 49 2.22 6.20 2.83
C LYS A 49 1.88 4.72 2.70
N VAL A 50 0.64 4.43 2.33
CA VAL A 50 0.12 3.07 2.15
C VAL A 50 0.78 2.42 0.94
N LEU A 51 0.90 3.16 -0.17
CA LEU A 51 1.58 2.68 -1.37
C LEU A 51 3.06 2.34 -1.08
N LYS A 52 3.77 3.21 -0.35
CA LYS A 52 5.16 2.94 0.08
C LYS A 52 5.27 1.65 0.88
N LEU A 53 4.30 1.38 1.75
CA LEU A 53 4.29 0.20 2.59
C LEU A 53 4.07 -1.08 1.76
N PHE A 54 3.16 -1.06 0.77
CA PHE A 54 3.00 -2.18 -0.17
C PHE A 54 4.23 -2.40 -1.06
N VAL A 55 4.86 -1.32 -1.53
CA VAL A 55 6.11 -1.40 -2.31
C VAL A 55 7.27 -1.93 -1.46
N ALA A 56 7.38 -1.50 -0.20
CA ALA A 56 8.41 -1.94 0.73
C ALA A 56 8.32 -3.44 1.06
N THR A 57 7.15 -4.05 0.87
CA THR A 57 6.98 -5.50 1.05
C THR A 57 7.75 -6.31 -0.01
N GLY A 58 8.07 -5.71 -1.17
CA GLY A 58 8.95 -6.30 -2.18
C GLY A 58 8.40 -7.55 -2.88
N LYS A 59 7.07 -7.75 -2.84
CA LYS A 59 6.41 -8.90 -3.48
C LYS A 59 6.08 -8.60 -4.94
N ASP A 60 6.53 -9.49 -5.84
CA ASP A 60 6.42 -9.30 -7.28
C ASP A 60 4.96 -9.11 -7.74
N GLU A 61 4.02 -9.88 -7.19
CA GLU A 61 2.60 -9.80 -7.58
C GLU A 61 2.00 -8.42 -7.29
N VAL A 62 2.34 -7.84 -6.13
CA VAL A 62 1.86 -6.51 -5.73
C VAL A 62 2.49 -5.44 -6.61
N LEU A 63 3.79 -5.55 -6.93
CA LEU A 63 4.49 -4.63 -7.81
C LEU A 63 3.94 -4.66 -9.24
N LEU A 64 3.67 -5.86 -9.77
CA LEU A 64 3.03 -6.03 -11.08
C LEU A 64 1.64 -5.39 -11.11
N LEU A 65 0.87 -5.51 -10.04
CA LEU A 65 -0.47 -4.93 -9.98
C LEU A 65 -0.42 -3.39 -9.88
N ILE A 66 0.55 -2.83 -9.15
CA ILE A 66 0.82 -1.39 -9.12
C ILE A 66 1.20 -0.88 -10.52
N GLN A 67 2.06 -1.60 -11.25
CA GLN A 67 2.45 -1.26 -12.61
C GLN A 67 1.28 -1.36 -13.59
N ALA A 68 0.48 -2.43 -13.50
CA ALA A 68 -0.70 -2.64 -14.34
C ALA A 68 -1.76 -1.55 -14.15
N LEU A 69 -1.92 -1.06 -12.93
CA LEU A 69 -2.79 0.08 -12.60
C LEU A 69 -2.18 1.44 -12.96
N ASN A 70 -0.96 1.46 -13.52
CA ASN A 70 -0.20 2.66 -13.90
C ASN A 70 -0.08 3.67 -12.74
N ILE A 71 0.03 3.16 -11.51
CA ILE A 71 0.17 4.00 -10.31
C ILE A 71 1.59 4.56 -10.30
N LYS A 72 1.72 5.85 -10.61
CA LYS A 72 3.00 6.54 -10.56
C LYS A 72 3.40 6.80 -9.12
N HIS A 73 4.53 6.23 -8.71
CA HIS A 73 5.18 6.65 -7.49
C HIS A 73 5.66 8.08 -7.71
N ILE A 74 5.05 9.06 -7.03
CA ILE A 74 5.58 10.42 -7.03
C ILE A 74 6.88 10.35 -6.22
N LEU A 75 7.99 10.18 -6.94
CA LEU A 75 9.30 10.49 -6.42
C LEU A 75 9.30 12.01 -6.29
N ASN A 76 9.16 12.53 -5.08
CA ASN A 76 9.38 13.95 -4.85
C ASN A 76 10.80 14.23 -5.36
N PRO A 77 10.97 14.97 -6.47
CA PRO A 77 12.31 15.28 -6.93
C PRO A 77 12.99 16.02 -5.79
N VAL A 78 14.18 15.56 -5.40
CA VAL A 78 15.04 16.33 -4.52
C VAL A 78 15.40 17.57 -5.33
N LEU A 79 14.66 18.66 -5.12
CA LEU A 79 14.99 19.94 -5.71
C LEU A 79 16.38 20.30 -5.17
N PRO A 80 17.37 20.58 -6.04
CA PRO A 80 18.64 21.06 -5.56
C PRO A 80 18.37 22.33 -4.76
N THR A 81 18.48 22.24 -3.43
CA THR A 81 18.51 23.42 -2.57
C THR A 81 19.72 24.20 -3.04
N ARG A 82 19.49 25.32 -3.74
CA ARG A 82 20.54 26.20 -4.26
C ARG A 82 21.68 26.23 -3.27
N CYS A 83 22.86 25.80 -3.72
CA CYS A 83 24.11 26.03 -3.02
C CYS A 83 24.18 27.53 -2.70
N SER A 84 23.87 27.90 -1.47
CA SER A 84 24.39 29.13 -0.91
C SER A 84 25.82 28.81 -0.56
N GLU A 85 26.75 29.27 -1.36
CA GLU A 85 27.60 30.37 -0.92
C GLU A 85 28.44 30.86 -2.10
N LYS A 86 28.12 32.11 -2.51
CA LYS A 86 29.13 33.02 -3.02
C LYS A 86 30.15 33.19 -1.89
N PHE A 87 31.42 32.91 -2.13
CA PHE A 87 32.57 33.75 -1.80
C PHE A 87 33.78 33.23 -2.57
#